data_AF-A0A645E6F6-F1
#
_entry.id   AF-A0A645E6F6-F1
#
_cell.length_a   1.000
_cell.length_b   1.000
_cell.length_c   1.000
_cell.angle_alpha   90.00
_cell.angle_beta   90.00
_cell.angle_gamma   90.00
#
_symmetry.space_group_name_H-M   'P 1'
#
loop_
_entity.id
_entity.type
_entity.pdbx_description
1 polymer ?
#
loop_
_entity_poly.entity_id
_entity_poly.type
_entity_poly.pdbx_seq_one_letter_code
_entity_poly.pdbx_strand_id
1 'polypeptide(L)'
;MKDSSRILLLHLTDVKIEGDEFATREMSVLLAHGENLPLARHGVAELAVRSEKNDWKLHALDLTGRRIAEIPLRRENGELRFTADNFAIKGQVIFGYELIRGESAK
;
A
#
# COMPACT_ATOMS: atom_id res chain seq x y z
N MET A 1 -18.25 -3.83 -0.31
CA MET A 1 -17.78 -3.95 1.09
C MET A 1 -18.93 -4.05 2.10
N LYS A 2 -20.10 -4.62 1.75
CA LYS A 2 -21.26 -4.59 2.66
C LYS A 2 -21.05 -5.48 3.89
N ASP A 3 -20.41 -6.64 3.71
CA ASP A 3 -20.30 -7.64 4.78
C ASP A 3 -18.92 -7.73 5.45
N SER A 4 -17.84 -7.33 4.76
CA SER A 4 -16.50 -7.37 5.37
C SER A 4 -16.32 -6.25 6.40
N SER A 5 -15.76 -6.59 7.56
CA SER A 5 -15.28 -5.66 8.58
C SER A 5 -13.78 -5.36 8.46
N ARG A 6 -13.04 -6.11 7.63
CA ARG A 6 -11.58 -6.01 7.51
C ARG A 6 -11.13 -6.32 6.09
N ILE A 7 -10.35 -5.43 5.50
CA ILE A 7 -9.92 -5.53 4.10
C ILE A 7 -8.43 -5.24 4.02
N LEU A 8 -7.69 -6.14 3.40
CA LEU A 8 -6.30 -5.93 3.03
C LEU A 8 -6.26 -5.28 1.63
N LEU A 9 -5.58 -4.15 1.52
CA LEU A 9 -5.32 -3.45 0.28
C LEU A 9 -3.83 -3.57 -0.03
N LEU A 10 -3.49 -4.01 -1.24
CA LEU A 10 -2.12 -4.12 -1.71
C LEU A 10 -1.85 -3.07 -2.79
N HIS A 11 -0.91 -2.16 -2.51
CA HIS A 11 -0.38 -1.20 -3.47
C HIS A 11 0.98 -1.70 -3.91
N LEU A 12 0.98 -2.66 -4.84
CA LEU A 12 2.20 -3.30 -5.30
C LEU A 12 2.84 -2.46 -6.40
N THR A 13 4.00 -1.89 -6.08
CA THR A 13 4.90 -1.31 -7.08
C THR A 13 6.00 -2.32 -7.42
N ASP A 14 6.77 -2.00 -8.44
CA ASP A 14 7.89 -2.81 -8.90
C ASP A 14 8.99 -2.92 -7.81
N VAL A 15 9.56 -4.12 -7.62
CA VAL A 15 10.70 -4.37 -6.75
C VAL A 15 11.75 -5.10 -7.58
N LYS A 16 12.99 -4.59 -7.56
CA LYS A 16 14.13 -5.19 -8.28
C LYS A 16 15.31 -5.39 -7.35
N ILE A 17 16.31 -6.17 -7.74
CA ILE A 17 17.54 -6.28 -6.97
C ILE A 17 18.53 -5.22 -7.47
N GLU A 18 19.17 -4.52 -6.54
CA GLU A 18 20.25 -3.61 -6.88
C GLU A 18 21.39 -4.36 -7.58
N GLY A 19 21.76 -3.88 -8.76
CA GLY A 19 22.75 -4.52 -9.62
C GLY A 19 22.16 -5.48 -10.67
N ASP A 20 20.84 -5.68 -10.72
CA ASP A 20 20.22 -6.37 -11.85
C ASP A 20 20.53 -5.62 -13.17
N GLU A 21 21.02 -6.35 -14.17
CA GLU A 21 21.27 -5.84 -15.51
C GLU A 21 20.17 -6.29 -16.46
N PHE A 22 19.59 -5.35 -17.20
CA PHE A 22 18.52 -5.63 -18.16
C PHE A 22 18.95 -5.28 -19.59
N ALA A 23 18.48 -6.06 -20.56
CA ALA A 23 18.82 -5.87 -21.96
C ALA A 23 18.34 -4.52 -22.51
N THR A 24 17.21 -4.03 -22.00
CA THR A 24 16.57 -2.81 -22.46
C THR A 24 15.94 -2.02 -21.30
N ARG A 25 15.50 -0.80 -21.60
CA ARG A 25 14.88 0.10 -20.63
C ARG A 25 13.52 -0.39 -20.13
N GLU A 26 12.83 -1.23 -20.90
CA GLU A 26 11.58 -1.87 -20.50
C GLU A 26 11.79 -2.88 -19.36
N MET A 27 13.05 -3.28 -19.10
CA MET A 27 13.43 -4.18 -18.01
C MET A 27 12.66 -5.51 -18.00
N SER A 28 12.31 -6.01 -19.19
CA SER A 28 11.57 -7.26 -19.39
C SER A 28 12.47 -8.48 -19.59
N VAL A 29 13.74 -8.27 -19.95
CA VAL A 29 14.74 -9.32 -20.14
C VAL A 29 15.95 -9.05 -19.24
N LEU A 30 16.15 -9.94 -18.28
CA LEU A 30 17.28 -9.90 -17.36
C LEU A 30 18.51 -10.55 -18.02
N LEU A 31 19.65 -9.86 -17.96
CA LEU A 31 20.95 -10.34 -18.45
C LEU A 31 21.82 -10.89 -17.32
N ALA A 32 21.80 -10.24 -16.15
CA ALA A 32 22.53 -10.65 -14.97
C ALA A 32 21.78 -10.27 -13.70
N HIS A 33 21.88 -11.10 -12.67
CA HIS A 33 21.33 -10.82 -11.35
C HIS A 33 22.32 -10.02 -10.50
N GLY A 34 21.80 -9.04 -9.77
CA GLY A 34 22.51 -8.43 -8.65
C GLY A 34 22.49 -9.32 -7.40
N GLU A 35 23.34 -9.02 -6.43
CA GLU A 35 23.39 -9.72 -5.13
C GLU A 35 23.10 -8.80 -3.93
N ASN A 36 22.66 -7.57 -4.20
CA ASN A 36 22.52 -6.52 -3.18
C ASN A 36 21.08 -6.39 -2.69
N LEU A 37 20.70 -5.20 -2.23
CA LEU A 37 19.43 -4.95 -1.58
C LEU A 37 18.26 -4.93 -2.57
N PRO A 38 17.06 -5.38 -2.17
CA PRO A 38 15.84 -5.10 -2.90
C PRO A 38 15.56 -3.60 -2.95
N LEU A 39 15.30 -3.08 -4.15
CA LEU A 39 14.93 -1.71 -4.43
C LEU A 39 13.44 -1.64 -4.77
N ALA A 40 12.67 -1.01 -3.88
CA ALA A 40 11.28 -0.69 -4.14
C ALA A 40 11.16 0.56 -5.01
N ARG A 41 10.38 0.48 -6.08
CA ARG A 41 10.02 1.65 -6.89
C ARG A 41 9.07 2.54 -6.07
N HIS A 42 9.45 3.80 -5.87
CA HIS A 42 8.54 4.79 -5.29
C HIS A 42 7.31 4.94 -6.18
N GLY A 43 6.13 4.82 -5.57
CA GLY A 43 4.86 4.98 -6.25
C GLY A 43 3.85 5.65 -5.34
N VAL A 44 2.98 6.45 -5.94
CA VAL A 44 1.91 7.17 -5.27
C VAL A 44 0.62 6.91 -6.04
N ALA A 45 -0.42 6.50 -5.32
CA ALA A 45 -1.75 6.28 -5.87
C ALA A 45 -2.81 6.94 -5.00
N GLU A 46 -3.81 7.56 -5.62
CA GLU A 46 -5.04 7.95 -4.93
C GLU A 46 -6.04 6.81 -5.01
N LEU A 47 -6.49 6.31 -3.86
CA LEU A 47 -7.52 5.28 -3.79
C LEU A 47 -8.82 5.87 -3.26
N ALA A 48 -9.93 5.43 -3.86
CA ALA A 48 -11.27 5.79 -3.45
C ALA A 48 -12.11 4.53 -3.25
N VAL A 49 -12.82 4.48 -2.12
CA VAL A 49 -13.64 3.35 -1.70
C VAL A 49 -15.01 3.86 -1.32
N ARG A 50 -16.05 3.35 -2.00
CA ARG A 50 -17.44 3.61 -1.61
C ARG A 50 -17.78 2.89 -0.31
N SER A 51 -18.19 3.64 0.70
CA SER A 51 -18.70 3.12 1.97
C SER A 51 -19.80 4.01 2.52
N GLU A 52 -20.94 3.40 2.85
CA GLU A 52 -22.06 4.05 3.56
C GLU A 52 -21.76 4.27 5.05
N LYS A 53 -20.80 3.51 5.60
CA LYS A 53 -20.40 3.57 7.02
C LYS A 53 -19.22 4.51 7.24
N ASN A 54 -19.19 5.14 8.41
CA ASN A 54 -18.29 6.24 8.76
C ASN A 54 -17.18 5.83 9.76
N ASP A 55 -17.19 4.61 10.26
CA ASP A 55 -16.34 4.13 11.35
C ASP A 55 -15.05 3.46 10.85
N TRP A 56 -14.63 3.72 9.62
CA TRP A 56 -13.44 3.06 9.07
C TRP A 56 -12.13 3.72 9.52
N LYS A 57 -11.12 2.87 9.74
CA LYS A 57 -9.73 3.27 9.95
C LYS A 57 -8.82 2.55 8.97
N LEU A 58 -7.77 3.23 8.52
CA LEU A 58 -6.78 2.68 7.62
C LEU A 58 -5.43 2.61 8.33
N HIS A 59 -4.77 1.46 8.27
CA HIS A 59 -3.45 1.27 8.85
C HIS A 59 -2.45 0.86 7.78
N ALA A 60 -1.28 1.48 7.74
CA ALA A 60 -0.15 0.98 6.96
C ALA A 60 0.44 -0.26 7.66
N LEU A 61 0.86 -1.25 6.87
CA LEU A 61 1.46 -2.48 7.35
C LEU A 61 2.94 -2.55 6.94
N ASP A 62 3.78 -3.11 7.81
CA ASP A 62 5.10 -3.60 7.39
C ASP A 62 4.98 -4.96 6.66
N LEU A 63 6.11 -5.48 6.16
CA LEU A 63 6.17 -6.74 5.40
C LEU A 63 5.79 -7.98 6.24
N THR A 64 5.69 -7.85 7.57
CA THR A 64 5.20 -8.92 8.46
C THR A 64 3.68 -8.87 8.67
N GLY A 65 3.03 -7.82 8.17
CA GLY A 65 1.61 -7.56 8.39
C GLY A 65 1.31 -6.79 9.68
N ARG A 66 2.33 -6.31 10.41
CA ARG A 66 2.14 -5.50 11.61
C ARG A 66 1.78 -4.07 11.23
N ARG A 67 0.80 -3.49 11.93
CA ARG A 67 0.43 -2.07 11.79
C ARG A 67 1.58 -1.18 12.25
N ILE A 68 2.01 -0.27 11.38
CA ILE A 68 3.11 0.66 11.66
C ILE A 68 2.66 2.13 11.76
N ALA A 69 1.51 2.48 11.16
CA ALA A 69 0.89 3.79 11.29
C ALA A 69 -0.60 3.74 10.97
N GLU A 70 -1.38 4.71 11.47
CA GLU A 70 -2.70 5.03 10.96
C GLU A 70 -2.56 6.05 9.82
N ILE A 71 -3.22 5.80 8.69
CA ILE A 71 -3.21 6.66 7.51
C ILE A 71 -4.53 7.44 7.47
N PRO A 72 -4.48 8.78 7.36
CA PRO A 72 -5.70 9.59 7.32
C PRO A 72 -6.62 9.21 6.15
N LEU A 73 -7.88 8.94 6.47
CA LEU A 73 -8.95 8.81 5.49
C LEU A 73 -9.65 10.16 5.33
N ARG A 74 -9.78 10.63 4.09
CA ARG A 74 -10.61 11.78 3.72
C ARG A 74 -11.98 11.28 3.27
N ARG A 75 -13.05 12.04 3.52
CA ARG A 75 -14.38 11.73 3.01
C ARG A 75 -14.84 12.78 2.02
N GLU A 76 -15.09 12.36 0.79
CA GLU A 76 -15.45 13.25 -0.31
C GLU A 76 -16.47 12.53 -1.20
N ASN A 77 -17.60 13.18 -1.50
CA ASN A 77 -18.63 12.65 -2.40
C ASN A 77 -19.14 11.23 -2.05
N GLY A 78 -19.21 10.90 -0.75
CA GLY A 78 -19.65 9.58 -0.27
C GLY A 78 -18.60 8.48 -0.36
N GLU A 79 -17.35 8.83 -0.68
CA GLU A 79 -16.22 7.91 -0.77
C GLU A 79 -15.19 8.20 0.33
N LEU A 80 -14.58 7.13 0.83
CA LEU A 80 -13.36 7.18 1.64
C LEU A 80 -12.18 7.26 0.68
N ARG A 81 -11.32 8.25 0.86
CA ARG A 81 -10.17 8.53 0.01
C ARG A 81 -8.89 8.55 0.81
N PHE A 82 -7.82 8.04 0.22
CA PHE A 82 -6.48 8.16 0.79
C PHE A 82 -5.41 8.09 -0.29
N THR A 83 -4.26 8.63 0.08
CA THR A 83 -3.03 8.59 -0.72
C THR A 83 -2.22 7.39 -0.26
N ALA A 84 -2.06 6.40 -1.13
CA ALA A 84 -1.08 5.33 -0.94
C ALA A 84 0.26 5.79 -1.53
N ASP A 85 1.11 6.36 -0.69
CA ASP A 85 2.52 6.61 -0.99
C ASP A 85 3.35 5.56 -0.25
N ASN A 86 4.04 4.71 -1.00
CA ASN A 86 4.79 3.59 -0.41
C ASN A 86 6.05 4.05 0.35
N PHE A 87 6.45 5.32 0.26
CA PHE A 87 7.61 5.92 0.93
C PHE A 87 7.20 7.02 1.93
N ALA A 88 5.92 7.20 2.21
CA ALA A 88 5.42 8.26 3.11
C ALA A 88 5.98 8.17 4.55
N ILE A 89 6.39 6.98 5.00
CA ILE A 89 6.98 6.77 6.32
C ILE A 89 8.49 6.59 6.16
N LYS A 90 9.26 7.53 6.71
CA LYS A 90 10.72 7.50 6.63
C LYS A 90 11.28 6.17 7.16
N GLY A 91 12.09 5.50 6.34
CA GLY A 91 12.75 4.24 6.68
C GLY A 91 11.85 3.01 6.63
N GLN A 92 10.64 3.12 6.06
CA GLN A 92 9.72 2.00 5.84
C GLN A 92 9.23 2.03 4.39
N VAL A 93 9.07 0.84 3.80
CA VAL A 93 8.39 0.67 2.51
C VAL A 93 7.04 0.02 2.78
N ILE A 94 5.97 0.62 2.23
CA ILE A 94 4.59 0.21 2.50
C ILE A 94 3.97 -0.37 1.23
N PHE A 95 3.68 -1.66 1.24
CA PHE A 95 2.92 -2.31 0.16
C PHE A 95 1.52 -2.74 0.58
N GLY A 96 1.28 -2.80 1.90
CA GLY A 96 0.04 -3.27 2.48
C GLY A 96 -0.63 -2.20 3.32
N TYR A 97 -1.95 -2.12 3.19
CA TYR A 97 -2.79 -1.33 4.07
C TYR A 97 -3.94 -2.19 4.58
N GLU A 98 -4.33 -1.97 5.82
CA GLU A 98 -5.46 -2.62 6.44
C GLU A 98 -6.57 -1.61 6.69
N LEU A 99 -7.69 -1.80 6.02
CA LEU A 99 -8.91 -1.02 6.19
C LEU A 99 -9.84 -1.79 7.13
N ILE A 100 -10.06 -1.28 8.34
CA ILE A 100 -10.90 -1.88 9.37
C ILE A 100 -12.13 -1.04 9.64
N ARG A 101 -13.28 -1.70 9.79
CA ARG A 101 -14.51 -1.08 10.26
C ARG A 101 -14.48 -1.06 11.77
N GLY A 102 -14.70 0.10 12.37
CA GLY A 102 -14.89 0.25 13.80
C GLY A 102 -16.05 -0.62 14.27
N GLU A 103 -15.98 -1.11 15.50
CA GLU A 103 -17.14 -1.74 16.11
C GLU A 103 -18.15 -0.63 16.45
N SER A 104 -19.36 -0.74 15.93
CA SER A 104 -20.47 0.06 16.42
C SER A 104 -20.67 -0.31 17.89
N ALA A 105 -20.58 0.67 18.80
CA ALA A 105 -20.89 0.46 20.21
C ALA A 105 -22.26 -0.21 20.32
N LYS A 106 -22.30 -1.35 20.99
CA LYS A 106 -23.52 -2.13 21.23
C LYS A 106 -24.33 -1.50 22.34
#